data_AF-A0A7H1QBJ3-F1
#
_entry.id   AF-A0A7H1QBJ3-F1
#
_cell.length_a   1.000
_cell.length_b   1.000
_cell.length_c   1.000
_cell.angle_alpha   90.00
_cell.angle_beta   90.00
_cell.angle_gamma   90.00
#
_symmetry.space_group_name_H-M   'P 1'
#
loop_
_entity.id
_entity.type
_entity.pdbx_description
1 polymer ?
#
loop_
_entity_poly.entity_id
_entity_poly.type
_entity_poly.pdbx_seq_one_letter_code
_entity_poly.pdbx_strand_id
1 'polypeptide(L)'
;MTSDQDMVWRRCAYLASVLLPLVDQEPWRRSRRHERLRDWEIDTAVGERLIEIFGVLAAHAVALDASLSVAEFDGLSLLAVAEAATGKRDFELLAGLPDTFVDAREGQAVELFRLYTYAGHRSGLQLCRLGTEVRHALVVLAERAPTCGDVLRRAAEAGLPR
;
A
#
# COMPACT_ATOMS: atom_id res chain seq x y z
N MET A 1 -20.25 6.02 15.46
CA MET A 1 -18.90 6.53 15.82
C MET A 1 -17.93 5.68 15.03
N THR A 2 -17.04 6.28 14.25
CA THR A 2 -15.99 5.54 13.53
C THR A 2 -15.03 4.96 14.56
N SER A 3 -14.72 3.67 14.48
CA SER A 3 -13.74 3.04 15.39
C SER A 3 -12.37 3.66 15.15
N ASP A 4 -11.51 3.70 16.17
CA ASP A 4 -10.11 4.12 16.00
C ASP A 4 -9.39 3.24 14.97
N GLN A 5 -9.74 1.94 14.91
CA GLN A 5 -9.24 1.00 13.90
C GLN A 5 -9.69 1.38 12.47
N ASP A 6 -10.93 1.83 12.29
CA ASP A 6 -11.40 2.32 10.98
C ASP A 6 -10.64 3.59 10.58
N MET A 7 -10.27 4.43 11.54
CA MET A 7 -9.49 5.64 11.28
C MET A 7 -8.04 5.29 10.90
N VAL A 8 -7.43 4.31 11.55
CA VAL A 8 -6.10 3.77 11.18
C VAL A 8 -6.14 3.18 9.77
N TRP A 9 -7.17 2.41 9.41
CA TRP A 9 -7.35 1.90 8.05
C TRP A 9 -7.38 3.03 7.01
N ARG A 10 -8.18 4.08 7.25
CA ARG A 10 -8.23 5.25 6.35
C ARG A 10 -6.89 5.95 6.22
N ARG A 11 -6.09 6.00 7.29
CA ARG A 11 -4.73 6.54 7.24
C ARG A 11 -3.80 5.66 6.39
N CYS A 12 -3.93 4.34 6.49
CA CYS A 12 -3.21 3.39 5.63
C CYS A 12 -3.61 3.55 4.15
N ALA A 13 -4.92 3.69 3.87
CA ALA A 13 -5.45 3.95 2.54
C ALA A 13 -4.89 5.24 1.94
N TYR A 14 -4.91 6.33 2.71
CA TYR A 14 -4.35 7.60 2.27
C TYR A 14 -2.83 7.51 2.06
N LEU A 15 -2.09 6.82 2.94
CA LEU A 15 -0.66 6.60 2.73
C LEU A 15 -0.39 5.89 1.41
N ALA A 16 -1.12 4.82 1.11
CA ALA A 16 -0.90 4.02 -0.09
C ALA A 16 -1.26 4.76 -1.37
N SER A 17 -2.36 5.53 -1.36
CA SER A 17 -2.83 6.27 -2.54
C SER A 17 -1.85 7.35 -3.00
N VAL A 18 -1.03 7.88 -2.08
CA VAL A 18 -0.02 8.90 -2.38
C VAL A 18 1.36 8.33 -2.73
N LEU A 19 1.61 7.02 -2.56
CA LEU A 19 2.92 6.43 -2.83
C LEU A 19 3.35 6.58 -4.29
N LEU A 20 2.51 6.10 -5.22
CA LEU A 20 2.84 6.13 -6.65
C LEU A 20 3.00 7.57 -7.17
N PRO A 21 2.07 8.51 -6.89
CA PRO A 21 2.26 9.92 -7.29
C PRO A 21 3.55 10.54 -6.75
N LEU A 22 3.94 10.26 -5.50
CA LEU A 22 5.16 10.82 -4.91
C LEU A 22 6.45 10.19 -5.45
N VAL A 23 6.42 8.92 -5.85
CA VAL A 23 7.58 8.25 -6.47
C VAL A 23 7.70 8.62 -7.96
N ASP A 24 6.58 8.91 -8.63
CA ASP A 24 6.50 9.22 -10.06
C ASP A 24 6.55 10.71 -10.39
N GLN A 25 7.21 11.53 -9.58
CA GLN A 25 7.35 12.96 -9.90
C GLN A 25 7.98 13.20 -11.28
N GLU A 26 8.83 12.27 -11.73
CA GLU A 26 9.38 12.25 -13.07
C GLU A 26 8.51 11.37 -14.00
N PRO A 27 7.99 11.89 -15.13
CA PRO A 27 7.07 11.15 -16.01
C PRO A 27 7.59 9.78 -16.49
N TRP A 28 8.90 9.66 -16.69
CA TRP A 28 9.52 8.40 -17.13
C TRP A 28 9.43 7.29 -16.08
N ARG A 29 9.28 7.61 -14.79
CA ARG A 29 9.13 6.61 -13.72
C ARG A 29 7.79 5.89 -13.82
N ARG A 30 6.72 6.64 -14.09
CA ARG A 30 5.39 6.08 -14.35
C ARG A 30 5.41 5.18 -15.58
N SER A 31 5.94 5.66 -16.71
CA SER A 31 6.04 4.86 -17.94
C SER A 31 6.84 3.57 -17.70
N ARG A 32 7.94 3.64 -16.96
CA ARG A 32 8.76 2.48 -16.62
C ARG A 32 8.03 1.49 -15.71
N ARG A 33 7.23 1.96 -14.74
CA ARG A 33 6.36 1.06 -13.96
C ARG A 33 5.33 0.38 -14.87
N HIS A 34 4.69 1.12 -15.77
CA HIS A 34 3.69 0.56 -16.70
C HIS A 34 4.31 -0.47 -17.65
N GLU A 35 5.54 -0.26 -18.10
CA GLU A 35 6.32 -1.27 -18.82
C GLU A 35 6.52 -2.53 -17.98
N ARG A 36 6.99 -2.41 -16.73
CA ARG A 36 7.15 -3.56 -15.82
C ARG A 36 5.84 -4.33 -15.61
N LEU A 37 4.73 -3.65 -15.39
CA LEU A 37 3.42 -4.30 -15.20
C LEU A 37 3.04 -5.12 -16.44
N ARG A 38 3.23 -4.58 -17.64
CA ARG A 38 2.98 -5.28 -18.90
C ARG A 38 3.92 -6.47 -19.10
N ASP A 39 5.20 -6.33 -18.76
CA ASP A 39 6.18 -7.43 -18.80
C ASP A 39 5.84 -8.56 -17.82
N TRP A 40 5.09 -8.25 -16.76
CA TRP A 40 4.57 -9.23 -15.82
C TRP A 40 3.18 -9.74 -16.18
N GLU A 41 2.66 -9.33 -17.33
CA GLU A 41 1.35 -9.71 -17.85
C GLU A 41 0.23 -9.33 -16.88
N ILE A 42 0.37 -8.15 -16.26
CA ILE A 42 -0.63 -7.52 -15.40
C ILE A 42 -1.18 -6.31 -16.15
N ASP A 43 -2.51 -6.23 -16.27
CA ASP A 43 -3.16 -5.03 -16.77
C ASP A 43 -2.72 -3.82 -15.92
N THR A 44 -2.42 -2.69 -16.56
CA THR A 44 -1.85 -1.53 -15.85
C THR A 44 -2.76 -1.03 -14.73
N ALA A 45 -4.07 -0.94 -14.96
CA ALA A 45 -5.00 -0.45 -13.96
C ALA A 45 -5.15 -1.45 -12.81
N VAL A 46 -5.21 -2.75 -13.12
CA VAL A 46 -5.20 -3.83 -12.13
C VAL A 46 -3.91 -3.79 -11.28
N GLY A 47 -2.76 -3.63 -11.92
CA GLY A 47 -1.46 -3.59 -11.25
C GLY A 47 -1.29 -2.38 -10.34
N GLU A 48 -1.70 -1.19 -10.79
CA GLU A 48 -1.70 0.01 -9.94
C GLU A 48 -2.64 -0.16 -8.74
N ARG A 49 -3.84 -0.73 -8.96
CA ARG A 49 -4.78 -0.99 -7.87
C ARG A 49 -4.26 -2.02 -6.87
N LEU A 50 -3.59 -3.06 -7.36
CA LEU A 50 -2.94 -4.06 -6.52
C LEU A 50 -1.78 -3.47 -5.73
N ILE A 51 -0.95 -2.60 -6.32
CA ILE A 51 0.12 -1.90 -5.61
C ILE A 51 -0.45 -1.05 -4.47
N GLU A 52 -1.50 -0.28 -4.75
CA GLU A 52 -2.16 0.56 -3.76
C GLU A 52 -2.69 -0.28 -2.60
N ILE A 53 -3.53 -1.30 -2.86
CA ILE A 53 -4.09 -2.10 -1.76
C ILE A 53 -3.02 -2.90 -1.02
N PHE A 54 -1.98 -3.39 -1.69
CA PHE A 54 -0.85 -4.03 -1.01
C PHE A 54 -0.19 -3.03 -0.04
N GLY A 55 0.04 -1.79 -0.46
CA GLY A 55 0.51 -0.72 0.43
C GLY A 55 -0.38 -0.52 1.65
N VAL A 56 -1.71 -0.52 1.48
CA VAL A 56 -2.68 -0.44 2.58
C VAL A 56 -2.53 -1.61 3.53
N LEU A 57 -2.52 -2.84 3.00
CA LEU A 57 -2.42 -4.06 3.81
C LEU A 57 -1.10 -4.14 4.58
N ALA A 58 0.01 -3.74 3.94
CA ALA A 58 1.32 -3.71 4.60
C ALA A 58 1.35 -2.68 5.74
N ALA A 59 0.84 -1.46 5.51
CA ALA A 59 0.79 -0.43 6.54
C ALA A 59 -0.15 -0.82 7.69
N HIS A 60 -1.32 -1.36 7.35
CA HIS A 60 -2.32 -1.81 8.33
C HIS A 60 -1.80 -2.96 9.17
N ALA A 61 -1.16 -3.95 8.57
CA ALA A 61 -0.60 -5.08 9.31
C ALA A 61 0.47 -4.63 10.32
N VAL A 62 1.32 -3.67 9.97
CA VAL A 62 2.31 -3.10 10.92
C VAL A 62 1.62 -2.30 12.02
N ALA A 63 0.62 -1.49 11.68
CA ALA A 63 -0.14 -0.73 12.66
C ALA A 63 -0.89 -1.65 13.65
N LEU A 64 -1.45 -2.76 13.14
CA LEU A 64 -2.12 -3.78 13.93
C LEU A 64 -1.16 -4.52 14.87
N ASP A 65 0.00 -4.95 14.37
CA ASP A 65 1.04 -5.60 15.18
C ASP A 65 1.51 -4.71 16.34
N ALA A 66 1.64 -3.40 16.08
CA ALA A 66 2.02 -2.41 17.07
C ALA A 66 0.85 -1.89 17.91
N SER A 67 -0.39 -2.34 17.63
CA SER A 67 -1.62 -1.88 18.29
C SER A 67 -1.77 -0.36 18.31
N LEU A 68 -1.41 0.30 17.19
CA LEU A 68 -1.37 1.76 17.10
C LEU A 68 -2.77 2.36 17.07
N SER A 69 -2.90 3.51 17.74
CA SER A 69 -4.03 4.42 17.53
C SER A 69 -3.83 5.29 16.28
N VAL A 70 -4.89 5.97 15.83
CA VAL A 70 -4.78 6.91 14.70
C VAL A 70 -3.79 8.05 14.96
N ALA A 71 -3.62 8.46 16.22
CA ALA A 71 -2.71 9.53 16.61
C ALA A 71 -1.24 9.11 16.52
N GLU A 72 -0.95 7.83 16.72
CA GLU A 72 0.41 7.28 16.68
C GLU A 72 0.85 6.87 15.27
N PHE A 73 -0.12 6.70 14.35
CA PHE A 73 0.14 6.29 12.97
C PHE A 73 1.19 7.15 12.25
N ASP A 74 1.18 8.47 12.46
CA ASP A 74 2.11 9.38 11.79
C ASP A 74 3.57 9.11 12.19
N GLY A 75 3.82 8.58 13.39
CA GLY A 75 5.14 8.17 13.86
C GLY A 75 5.63 6.83 13.30
N LEU A 76 4.79 6.09 12.58
CA LEU A 76 5.13 4.77 12.06
C LEU A 76 6.27 4.85 11.03
N SER A 77 7.30 4.04 11.24
CA SER A 77 8.45 3.95 10.33
C SER A 77 8.03 3.46 8.95
N LEU A 78 8.37 4.22 7.92
CA LEU A 78 8.08 3.82 6.53
C LEU A 78 8.90 2.59 6.12
N LEU A 79 10.08 2.40 6.71
CA LEU A 79 10.90 1.22 6.48
C LEU A 79 10.25 -0.04 7.06
N ALA A 80 9.58 0.06 8.22
CA ALA A 80 8.83 -1.06 8.79
C ALA A 80 7.67 -1.49 7.87
N VAL A 81 6.97 -0.52 7.27
CA VAL A 81 5.95 -0.79 6.25
C VAL A 81 6.56 -1.44 5.01
N ALA A 82 7.73 -0.98 4.57
CA ALA A 82 8.46 -1.55 3.43
C ALA A 82 8.90 -3.00 3.68
N GLU A 83 9.33 -3.31 4.90
CA GLU A 83 9.67 -4.66 5.32
C GLU A 83 8.44 -5.57 5.34
N ALA A 84 7.32 -5.09 5.86
CA ALA A 84 6.05 -5.83 5.86
C ALA A 84 5.57 -6.18 4.45
N ALA A 85 5.76 -5.29 3.46
CA ALA A 85 5.34 -5.52 2.07
C ALA A 85 5.98 -6.75 1.40
N THR A 86 7.13 -7.22 1.89
CA THR A 86 7.78 -8.45 1.38
C THR A 86 8.03 -9.52 2.44
N GLY A 87 7.93 -9.16 3.72
CA GLY A 87 8.28 -10.03 4.85
C GLY A 87 7.08 -10.73 5.49
N LYS A 88 5.88 -10.14 5.41
CA LYS A 88 4.66 -10.76 5.93
C LYS A 88 4.06 -11.74 4.93
N ARG A 89 3.46 -12.81 5.45
CA ARG A 89 2.67 -13.75 4.64
C ARG A 89 1.33 -13.13 4.28
N ASP A 90 0.73 -13.60 3.18
CA ASP A 90 -0.54 -13.03 2.67
C ASP A 90 -1.68 -13.09 3.70
N PHE A 91 -1.75 -14.15 4.52
CA PHE A 91 -2.77 -14.25 5.57
C PHE A 91 -2.54 -13.26 6.73
N GLU A 92 -1.30 -12.83 6.97
CA GLU A 92 -0.99 -11.79 7.95
C GLU A 92 -1.38 -10.41 7.42
N LEU A 93 -1.12 -10.16 6.13
CA LEU A 93 -1.54 -8.93 5.45
C LEU A 93 -3.07 -8.79 5.41
N LEU A 94 -3.78 -9.92 5.27
CA LEU A 94 -5.24 -9.99 5.22
C LEU A 94 -5.89 -10.15 6.61
N ALA A 95 -5.12 -10.11 7.70
CA ALA A 95 -5.65 -10.19 9.05
C ALA A 95 -6.21 -8.85 9.52
N GLY A 96 -7.24 -8.88 10.37
CA GLY A 96 -7.78 -7.68 11.02
C GLY A 96 -8.36 -6.63 10.07
N LEU A 97 -8.85 -7.06 8.90
CA LEU A 97 -9.52 -6.16 7.95
C LEU A 97 -10.78 -5.55 8.57
N PRO A 98 -11.18 -4.32 8.15
CA PRO A 98 -12.44 -3.75 8.55
C PRO A 98 -13.62 -4.64 8.18
N ASP A 99 -14.63 -4.71 9.05
CA ASP A 99 -15.89 -5.42 8.75
C ASP A 99 -16.67 -4.74 7.61
N THR A 100 -16.51 -3.41 7.47
CA THR A 100 -17.13 -2.61 6.43
C THR A 100 -16.15 -1.60 5.85
N PHE A 101 -16.08 -1.53 4.52
CA PHE A 101 -15.31 -0.50 3.81
C PHE A 101 -16.17 0.72 3.51
N VAL A 102 -15.62 1.91 3.72
CA VAL A 102 -16.30 3.18 3.43
C VAL A 102 -16.34 3.43 1.92
N ASP A 103 -15.24 3.11 1.23
CA ASP A 103 -15.18 3.08 -0.22
C ASP A 103 -15.29 1.63 -0.71
N ALA A 104 -16.34 1.33 -1.48
CA ALA A 104 -16.54 0.01 -2.08
C ALA A 104 -15.36 -0.43 -2.95
N ARG A 105 -14.59 0.52 -3.51
CA ARG A 105 -13.39 0.21 -4.29
C ARG A 105 -12.30 -0.40 -3.42
N GLU A 106 -12.19 -0.05 -2.14
CA GLU A 106 -11.23 -0.67 -1.22
C GLU A 106 -11.57 -2.13 -1.00
N GLY A 107 -12.84 -2.43 -0.70
CA GLY A 107 -13.31 -3.80 -0.56
C GLY A 107 -13.07 -4.63 -1.84
N GLN A 108 -13.36 -4.07 -3.01
CA GLN A 108 -13.07 -4.72 -4.29
C GLN A 108 -11.58 -4.99 -4.50
N ALA A 109 -10.70 -4.08 -4.07
CA ALA A 109 -9.26 -4.24 -4.19
C ALA A 109 -8.73 -5.32 -3.23
N VAL A 110 -9.28 -5.43 -2.02
CA VAL A 110 -8.97 -6.52 -1.08
C VAL A 110 -9.39 -7.86 -1.67
N GLU A 111 -10.57 -7.95 -2.27
CA GLU A 111 -11.01 -9.19 -2.94
C GLU A 111 -10.14 -9.52 -4.15
N LEU A 112 -9.73 -8.51 -4.93
CA LEU A 112 -8.78 -8.71 -6.02
C LEU A 112 -7.43 -9.23 -5.52
N PHE A 113 -6.92 -8.69 -4.42
CA PHE A 113 -5.71 -9.19 -3.77
C PHE A 113 -5.87 -10.65 -3.33
N ARG A 114 -6.97 -11.00 -2.66
CA ARG A 114 -7.31 -12.39 -2.25
C ARG A 114 -7.34 -13.33 -3.46
N LEU A 115 -7.97 -12.93 -4.55
CA LEU A 115 -8.00 -13.71 -5.78
C LEU A 115 -6.57 -13.98 -6.27
N TYR A 116 -5.70 -12.98 -6.30
CA TYR A 116 -4.31 -13.17 -6.70
C TYR A 116 -3.53 -14.10 -5.75
N THR A 117 -3.79 -14.02 -4.44
CA THR A 117 -3.18 -14.90 -3.43
C THR A 117 -3.56 -16.36 -3.66
N TYR A 118 -4.82 -16.64 -4.02
CA TYR A 118 -5.35 -18.01 -4.08
C TYR A 118 -5.50 -18.59 -5.50
N ALA A 119 -5.36 -17.79 -6.56
CA ALA A 119 -5.53 -18.23 -7.96
C ALA A 119 -4.39 -19.13 -8.49
N GLY A 120 -3.35 -19.38 -7.69
CA GLY A 120 -2.27 -20.32 -8.00
C GLY A 120 -0.95 -19.66 -8.38
N HIS A 121 -0.03 -20.46 -8.94
CA HIS A 121 1.40 -20.14 -9.00
C HIS A 121 1.75 -18.84 -9.77
N ARG A 122 1.08 -18.57 -10.90
CA ARG A 122 1.35 -17.37 -11.72
C ARG A 122 0.95 -16.08 -10.99
N SER A 123 -0.24 -16.06 -10.40
CA SER A 123 -0.73 -14.92 -9.64
C SER A 123 0.06 -14.68 -8.36
N GLY A 124 0.53 -15.75 -7.70
CA GLY A 124 1.48 -15.65 -6.59
C GLY A 124 2.79 -14.99 -6.98
N LEU A 125 3.38 -15.37 -8.12
CA LEU A 125 4.59 -14.72 -8.64
C LEU A 125 4.35 -13.23 -8.96
N GLN A 126 3.19 -12.91 -9.55
CA GLN A 126 2.79 -11.53 -9.81
C GLN A 126 2.69 -10.73 -8.50
N LEU A 127 2.09 -11.28 -7.45
CA LEU A 127 2.05 -10.64 -6.13
C LEU A 127 3.44 -10.44 -5.53
N CYS A 128 4.35 -11.41 -5.61
CA CYS A 128 5.73 -11.23 -5.13
C CYS A 128 6.43 -10.07 -5.84
N ARG A 129 6.22 -9.91 -7.15
CA ARG A 129 6.76 -8.79 -7.93
C ARG A 129 6.13 -7.46 -7.52
N LEU A 130 4.81 -7.42 -7.33
CA LEU A 130 4.10 -6.23 -6.85
C LEU A 130 4.55 -5.83 -5.43
N GLY A 131 4.74 -6.78 -4.52
CA GLY A 131 5.29 -6.52 -3.18
C GLY A 131 6.71 -5.92 -3.23
N THR A 132 7.54 -6.38 -4.18
CA THR A 132 8.86 -5.79 -4.42
C THR A 132 8.76 -4.34 -4.90
N GLU A 133 7.79 -4.02 -5.77
CA GLU A 133 7.54 -2.64 -6.21
C GLU A 133 7.05 -1.74 -5.08
N VAL A 134 6.13 -2.23 -4.26
CA VAL A 134 5.62 -1.52 -3.08
C VAL A 134 6.77 -1.21 -2.12
N ARG A 135 7.58 -2.22 -1.80
CA ARG A 135 8.78 -2.06 -0.98
C ARG A 135 9.74 -1.04 -1.57
N HIS A 136 10.00 -1.10 -2.88
CA HIS A 136 10.89 -0.15 -3.53
C HIS A 136 10.36 1.29 -3.42
N ALA A 137 9.07 1.50 -3.67
CA ALA A 137 8.43 2.80 -3.53
C ALA A 137 8.57 3.36 -2.10
N LEU A 138 8.29 2.52 -1.09
CA LEU A 138 8.41 2.90 0.32
C LEU A 138 9.86 3.21 0.71
N VAL A 139 10.83 2.40 0.30
CA VAL A 139 12.27 2.65 0.59
C VAL A 139 12.73 3.96 -0.04
N VAL A 140 12.37 4.23 -1.30
CA VAL A 140 12.73 5.48 -1.99
C VAL A 140 12.16 6.71 -1.26
N LEU A 141 10.93 6.62 -0.76
CA LEU A 141 10.34 7.70 0.02
C LEU A 141 11.00 7.83 1.40
N ALA A 142 11.36 6.71 2.04
CA ALA A 142 11.95 6.68 3.37
C ALA A 142 13.28 7.43 3.47
N GLU A 143 14.05 7.50 2.38
CA GLU A 143 15.29 8.29 2.31
C GLU A 143 15.09 9.79 2.61
N ARG A 144 13.88 10.31 2.38
CA ARG A 144 13.54 11.74 2.51
C ARG A 144 12.40 12.02 3.49
N ALA A 145 11.63 10.99 3.82
CA ALA A 145 10.44 11.02 4.65
C ALA A 145 10.40 9.71 5.45
N PRO A 146 11.14 9.63 6.58
CA PRO A 146 11.35 8.36 7.29
C PRO A 146 10.08 7.80 7.93
N THR A 147 9.07 8.65 8.16
CA THR A 147 7.81 8.26 8.81
C THR A 147 6.62 8.35 7.85
N CYS A 148 5.54 7.65 8.17
CA CYS A 148 4.28 7.77 7.45
C CYS A 148 3.77 9.23 7.47
N GLY A 149 3.87 9.92 8.62
CA GLY A 149 3.48 11.32 8.76
C GLY A 149 4.27 12.26 7.83
N ASP A 150 5.58 12.04 7.67
CA ASP A 150 6.40 12.81 6.73
C ASP A 150 5.95 12.64 5.28
N VAL A 151 5.60 11.42 4.86
CA VAL A 151 5.05 11.15 3.53
C VAL A 151 3.73 11.88 3.33
N LEU A 152 2.82 11.78 4.29
CA LEU A 152 1.51 12.41 4.21
C LEU A 152 1.59 13.94 4.21
N ARG A 153 2.55 14.52 4.93
CA ARG A 153 2.85 15.95 4.87
C ARG A 153 3.35 16.35 3.49
N ARG A 154 4.29 15.60 2.91
CA ARG A 154 4.78 15.87 1.55
C ARG A 154 3.70 15.72 0.48
N ALA A 155 2.78 14.77 0.65
CA ALA A 155 1.62 14.63 -0.21
C ALA A 155 0.74 15.88 -0.16
N ALA A 156 0.50 16.42 1.04
CA ALA A 156 -0.25 17.66 1.22
C ALA A 156 0.47 18.87 0.59
N GLU A 157 1.79 18.98 0.75
CA GLU A 157 2.62 20.02 0.12
C GLU A 157 2.57 19.93 -1.42
N ALA A 158 2.45 18.74 -1.98
CA ALA A 158 2.30 18.50 -3.42
C ALA A 158 0.85 18.66 -3.93
N GLY A 159 -0.11 18.96 -3.05
CA GLY A 159 -1.53 19.12 -3.42
C GLY A 159 -2.22 17.83 -3.84
N LEU A 160 -1.75 16.67 -3.36
CA LEU A 160 -2.38 15.39 -3.64
C LEU A 160 -3.72 15.24 -2.88
N PRO A 161 -4.73 14.60 -3.47
CA PRO A 161 -6.04 14.41 -2.83
C PRO A 161 -5.93 13.49 -1.62
N ARG A 162 -6.78 13.75 -0.61
CA ARG A 162 -6.99 12.90 0.57
C ARG A 162 -8.10 11.90 0.34
#